data_AF-A0A957U8Q1-F1
#
_entry.id   AF-A0A957U8Q1-F1
#
_cell.length_a   1.000
_cell.length_b   1.000
_cell.length_c   1.000
_cell.angle_alpha   90.00
_cell.angle_beta   90.00
_cell.angle_gamma   90.00
#
_symmetry.space_group_name_H-M   'P 1'
#
loop_
_entity.id
_entity.type
_entity.pdbx_description
1 polymer ?
#
loop_
_entity_poly.entity_id
_entity_poly.type
_entity_poly.pdbx_seq_one_letter_code
_entity_poly.pdbx_strand_id
1 'polypeptide(L)'
;LFGTPLGERSAETVVAPNGLGAAVMVGDDGLLFISSLFSDNYGLTWLSFAHPDEARPVRVDGTVHRGAGEMDNLKEGFANRYALSYNIDGASWVYAGAFDRENLVFRVDRTLVGEGELAAGVVEAAEADPLSNTAALAFSTATSPAQIYVLGADDSLERQTNERILGIPQHLLSSGEERSYTSHDGLRISARLYMPAPELGFTGRRPVIFYIHGGPQSQERPDFTWFSMPLIQFFTLNGFAVWVPNVRGSSGYGISYMKRVDRDWGGLDRLDHVAAFEMLRGDDRLDMDRAGVMGRSYGGYMTLTLAGR
;
A
#
# COMPACT_ATOMS: atom_id res chain seq x y z
N LEU A 1 -21.30 -19.86 -5.58
CA LEU A 1 -20.10 -20.65 -5.22
C LEU A 1 -19.49 -20.13 -3.93
N PHE A 2 -19.09 -18.86 -3.85
CA PHE A 2 -18.56 -18.29 -2.60
C PHE A 2 -19.38 -17.09 -2.09
N GLY A 3 -20.11 -17.30 -0.99
CA GLY A 3 -20.95 -16.32 -0.32
C GLY A 3 -22.45 -16.50 -0.56
N THR A 4 -23.26 -15.80 0.24
CA THR A 4 -24.73 -15.83 0.18
C THR A 4 -25.23 -14.81 -0.86
N PRO A 5 -26.13 -15.16 -1.80
CA PRO A 5 -26.77 -14.20 -2.71
C PRO A 5 -27.46 -13.07 -1.97
N LEU A 6 -27.48 -11.85 -2.53
CA LEU A 6 -28.02 -10.67 -1.83
C LEU A 6 -29.49 -10.86 -1.41
N GLY A 7 -30.32 -11.47 -2.26
CA GLY A 7 -31.73 -11.75 -1.97
C GLY A 7 -31.96 -12.84 -0.91
N GLU A 8 -30.92 -13.60 -0.55
CA GLU A 8 -30.95 -14.64 0.47
C GLU A 8 -30.35 -14.16 1.81
N ARG A 9 -29.83 -12.92 1.87
CA ARG A 9 -29.26 -12.34 3.09
C ARG A 9 -30.35 -11.72 3.96
N SER A 10 -30.34 -12.03 5.24
CA SER A 10 -31.03 -11.25 6.27
C SER A 10 -30.15 -10.10 6.76
N ALA A 11 -30.73 -9.14 7.48
CA ALA A 11 -29.99 -8.05 8.12
C ALA A 11 -28.94 -8.54 9.14
N GLU A 12 -29.11 -9.75 9.67
CA GLU A 12 -28.24 -10.39 10.66
C GLU A 12 -27.18 -11.30 10.01
N THR A 13 -27.26 -11.52 8.69
CA THR A 13 -26.35 -12.43 8.00
C THR A 13 -24.93 -11.87 7.99
N VAL A 14 -24.03 -12.53 8.71
CA VAL A 14 -22.59 -12.27 8.61
C VAL A 14 -22.09 -12.89 7.32
N VAL A 15 -21.70 -12.05 6.37
CA VAL A 15 -21.14 -12.48 5.09
C VAL A 15 -19.63 -12.53 5.21
N ALA A 16 -19.05 -13.72 5.07
CA ALA A 16 -17.60 -13.87 5.00
C ALA A 16 -17.03 -13.03 3.84
N PRO A 17 -15.83 -12.43 3.99
CA PRO A 17 -15.17 -11.73 2.90
C PRO A 17 -15.03 -12.64 1.67
N ASN A 18 -15.47 -12.16 0.50
CA ASN A 18 -15.49 -12.93 -0.74
C ASN A 18 -14.96 -12.14 -1.94
N GLY A 19 -13.91 -11.34 -1.71
CA GLY A 19 -13.22 -10.58 -2.74
C GLY A 19 -12.45 -11.50 -3.70
N LEU A 20 -12.51 -11.17 -4.99
CA LEU A 20 -11.73 -11.77 -6.05
C LEU A 20 -10.90 -10.67 -6.71
N GLY A 21 -9.62 -10.94 -6.91
CA GLY A 21 -8.66 -10.02 -7.52
C GLY A 21 -8.14 -10.55 -8.85
N ALA A 22 -6.88 -10.22 -9.15
CA ALA A 22 -6.19 -10.65 -10.35
C ALA A 22 -6.17 -12.19 -10.47
N ALA A 23 -6.27 -12.68 -11.70
CA ALA A 23 -6.30 -14.09 -12.04
C ALA A 23 -5.46 -14.35 -13.29
N VAL A 24 -4.84 -15.52 -13.34
CA VAL A 24 -4.08 -16.03 -14.49
C VAL A 24 -4.50 -17.47 -14.78
N MET A 25 -4.44 -17.84 -16.05
CA MET A 25 -4.66 -19.21 -16.48
C MET A 25 -3.43 -20.05 -16.12
N VAL A 26 -3.64 -21.28 -15.69
CA VAL A 26 -2.56 -22.27 -15.54
C VAL A 26 -2.84 -23.41 -16.49
N GLY A 27 -2.17 -23.36 -17.65
CA GLY A 27 -2.54 -24.23 -18.78
C GLY A 27 -4.00 -24.01 -19.19
N ASP A 28 -4.66 -25.07 -19.65
CA ASP A 28 -6.04 -25.02 -20.14
C ASP A 28 -7.06 -25.55 -19.11
N ASP A 29 -6.62 -25.88 -17.88
CA ASP A 29 -7.40 -26.69 -16.93
C ASP A 29 -7.64 -26.04 -15.54
N GLY A 30 -7.19 -24.80 -15.33
CA GLY A 30 -7.55 -24.07 -14.12
C GLY A 30 -7.05 -22.64 -14.03
N LEU A 31 -7.40 -22.02 -12.90
CA LEU A 31 -7.13 -20.63 -12.57
C LEU A 31 -6.34 -20.52 -11.28
N LEU A 32 -5.31 -19.68 -11.32
CA LEU A 32 -4.63 -19.18 -10.14
C LEU A 32 -5.04 -17.72 -9.94
N PHE A 33 -5.57 -17.36 -8.78
CA PHE A 33 -6.13 -16.03 -8.56
C PHE A 33 -5.99 -15.56 -7.12
N ILE A 34 -6.07 -14.25 -6.94
CA ILE A 34 -6.08 -13.60 -5.64
C ILE A 34 -7.51 -13.63 -5.10
N SER A 35 -7.68 -14.05 -3.85
CA SER A 35 -8.98 -14.00 -3.20
C SER A 35 -8.89 -13.76 -1.71
N SER A 36 -9.98 -13.26 -1.13
CA SER A 36 -10.13 -13.15 0.33
C SER A 36 -10.84 -14.35 0.95
N LEU A 37 -10.98 -15.47 0.22
CA LEU A 37 -11.76 -16.62 0.67
C LEU A 37 -11.16 -17.31 1.89
N PHE A 38 -9.82 -17.28 1.98
CA PHE A 38 -9.06 -17.99 3.01
C PHE A 38 -8.17 -17.06 3.87
N SER A 39 -8.05 -15.79 3.48
CA SER A 39 -7.22 -14.78 4.13
C SER A 39 -7.87 -13.41 3.97
N ASP A 40 -7.93 -12.61 5.05
CA ASP A 40 -8.51 -11.25 5.00
C ASP A 40 -7.66 -10.30 4.14
N ASN A 41 -6.34 -10.48 4.16
CA ASN A 41 -5.35 -9.68 3.45
C ASN A 41 -5.10 -10.19 2.02
N TYR A 42 -6.10 -10.91 1.50
CA TYR A 42 -6.02 -11.69 0.29
C TYR A 42 -4.93 -12.77 0.31
N GLY A 43 -5.12 -13.79 -0.51
CA GLY A 43 -4.17 -14.88 -0.67
C GLY A 43 -4.37 -15.56 -2.01
N LEU A 44 -3.37 -16.34 -2.39
CA LEU A 44 -3.39 -17.06 -3.65
C LEU A 44 -4.32 -18.26 -3.56
N THR A 45 -5.11 -18.48 -4.60
CA THR A 45 -6.15 -19.51 -4.65
C THR A 45 -6.09 -20.25 -5.98
N TRP A 46 -6.17 -21.58 -5.90
CA TRP A 46 -6.23 -22.46 -7.06
C TRP A 46 -7.66 -22.96 -7.26
N LEU A 47 -8.11 -22.97 -8.51
CA LEU A 47 -9.38 -23.57 -8.92
C LEU A 47 -9.17 -24.41 -10.18
N SER A 48 -9.47 -25.70 -10.10
CA SER A 48 -9.49 -26.57 -11.29
C SER A 48 -10.84 -26.49 -12.00
N PHE A 49 -10.84 -26.49 -13.33
CA PHE A 49 -12.08 -26.53 -14.11
C PHE A 49 -12.80 -27.88 -14.04
N ALA A 50 -12.11 -28.95 -13.65
CA ALA A 50 -12.74 -30.24 -13.38
C ALA A 50 -13.58 -30.21 -12.10
N HIS A 51 -13.22 -29.35 -11.14
CA HIS A 51 -13.86 -29.21 -9.83
C HIS A 51 -14.07 -27.72 -9.51
N PRO A 52 -14.94 -27.01 -10.26
CA PRO A 52 -15.12 -25.56 -10.14
C PRO A 52 -15.82 -25.13 -8.84
N ASP A 53 -16.27 -26.09 -8.04
CA ASP A 53 -16.79 -25.92 -6.70
C ASP A 53 -15.73 -26.00 -5.59
N GLU A 54 -14.51 -26.42 -5.93
CA GLU A 54 -13.42 -26.67 -4.98
C GLU A 54 -12.26 -25.68 -5.15
N ALA A 55 -12.46 -24.42 -4.75
CA ALA A 55 -11.33 -23.48 -4.61
C ALA A 55 -10.45 -23.88 -3.43
N ARG A 56 -9.13 -23.88 -3.61
CA ARG A 56 -8.16 -24.31 -2.60
C ARG A 56 -7.10 -23.23 -2.37
N PRO A 57 -6.74 -22.93 -1.11
CA PRO A 57 -5.69 -21.96 -0.83
C PRO A 57 -4.33 -22.48 -1.34
N VAL A 58 -3.52 -21.58 -1.88
CA VAL A 58 -2.14 -21.82 -2.28
C VAL A 58 -1.23 -21.11 -1.28
N ARG A 59 -0.31 -21.87 -0.68
CA ARG A 59 0.66 -21.31 0.28
C ARG A 59 1.77 -20.60 -0.47
N VAL A 60 2.16 -19.41 -0.04
CA VAL A 60 3.28 -18.65 -0.61
C VAL A 60 4.50 -18.78 0.29
N ASP A 61 5.61 -19.25 -0.27
CA ASP A 61 6.88 -19.47 0.42
C ASP A 61 7.97 -18.54 -0.11
N GLY A 62 8.81 -18.00 0.77
CA GLY A 62 10.03 -17.27 0.41
C GLY A 62 9.88 -15.74 0.33
N THR A 63 8.74 -15.17 0.72
CA THR A 63 8.60 -13.71 0.87
C THR A 63 9.48 -13.18 2.01
N VAL A 64 10.09 -12.02 1.82
CA VAL A 64 11.01 -11.41 2.81
C VAL A 64 10.52 -10.09 3.41
N HIS A 65 9.43 -9.51 2.89
CA HIS A 65 8.88 -8.26 3.39
C HIS A 65 8.45 -8.37 4.85
N ARG A 66 8.42 -7.22 5.52
CA ARG A 66 7.95 -7.07 6.90
C ARG A 66 7.02 -5.88 6.97
N GLY A 67 6.02 -5.97 7.82
CA GLY A 67 4.99 -4.95 7.98
C GLY A 67 3.60 -5.56 7.91
N ALA A 68 2.59 -4.70 7.84
CA ALA A 68 1.22 -5.12 7.57
C ALA A 68 0.82 -4.74 6.15
N GLY A 69 0.06 -5.59 5.48
CA GLY A 69 -0.27 -5.35 4.09
C GLY A 69 -1.17 -6.42 3.51
N GLU A 70 -1.43 -6.31 2.21
CA GLU A 70 -2.23 -7.28 1.46
C GLU A 70 -1.60 -7.63 0.11
N MET A 71 -1.94 -8.81 -0.41
CA MET A 71 -1.61 -9.20 -1.77
C MET A 71 -2.57 -8.47 -2.73
N ASP A 72 -2.05 -7.68 -3.65
CA ASP A 72 -2.86 -6.78 -4.48
C ASP A 72 -2.84 -7.14 -5.97
N ASN A 73 -1.83 -7.89 -6.45
CA ASN A 73 -1.76 -8.26 -7.86
C ASN A 73 -1.06 -9.60 -8.12
N LEU A 74 -1.46 -10.23 -9.23
CA LEU A 74 -0.92 -11.47 -9.76
C LEU A 74 -0.81 -11.30 -11.28
N LYS A 75 0.38 -11.51 -11.83
CA LYS A 75 0.62 -11.48 -13.28
C LYS A 75 1.41 -12.70 -13.72
N GLU A 76 1.21 -13.10 -14.97
CA GLU A 76 2.05 -14.06 -15.68
C GLU A 76 3.10 -13.33 -16.52
N GLY A 77 4.15 -14.04 -16.95
CA GLY A 77 5.03 -13.58 -18.02
C GLY A 77 6.30 -12.86 -17.60
N PHE A 78 6.58 -12.71 -16.29
CA PHE A 78 7.87 -12.15 -15.84
C PHE A 78 8.96 -13.21 -15.99
N ALA A 79 9.72 -13.14 -17.07
CA ALA A 79 10.83 -14.05 -17.33
C ALA A 79 10.46 -15.56 -17.24
N ASN A 80 9.32 -15.96 -17.84
CA ASN A 80 8.68 -17.29 -17.72
C ASN A 80 8.23 -17.68 -16.28
N ARG A 81 8.00 -16.68 -15.41
CA ARG A 81 7.50 -16.85 -14.05
C ARG A 81 6.20 -16.08 -13.85
N TYR A 82 5.58 -16.33 -12.71
CA TYR A 82 4.51 -15.49 -12.18
C TYR A 82 5.12 -14.37 -11.32
N ALA A 83 4.46 -13.23 -11.29
CA ALA A 83 4.75 -12.13 -10.38
C ALA A 83 3.61 -11.96 -9.37
N LEU A 84 3.95 -11.95 -8.09
CA LEU A 84 3.05 -11.60 -6.99
C LEU A 84 3.41 -10.21 -6.48
N SER A 85 2.42 -9.32 -6.40
CA SER A 85 2.57 -7.99 -5.81
C SER A 85 1.89 -7.94 -4.45
N TYR A 86 2.53 -7.22 -3.54
CA TYR A 86 2.03 -6.91 -2.22
C TYR A 86 2.15 -5.41 -1.96
N ASN A 87 1.14 -4.87 -1.31
CA ASN A 87 1.17 -3.54 -0.72
C ASN A 87 1.44 -3.67 0.78
N ILE A 88 2.67 -3.39 1.21
CA ILE A 88 3.11 -3.53 2.60
C ILE A 88 3.38 -2.16 3.20
N ASP A 89 2.54 -1.78 4.15
CA ASP A 89 2.51 -0.46 4.78
C ASP A 89 2.58 0.66 3.73
N GLY A 90 1.93 0.51 2.58
CA GLY A 90 1.91 1.47 1.47
C GLY A 90 3.00 1.29 0.41
N ALA A 91 4.07 0.55 0.70
CA ALA A 91 5.16 0.30 -0.26
C ALA A 91 4.91 -0.97 -1.08
N SER A 92 5.25 -0.94 -2.36
CA SER A 92 5.14 -2.10 -3.25
C SER A 92 6.27 -3.09 -2.99
N TRP A 93 5.91 -4.36 -2.92
CA TRP A 93 6.82 -5.50 -3.03
C TRP A 93 6.37 -6.36 -4.20
N VAL A 94 7.30 -6.81 -5.02
CA VAL A 94 7.00 -7.71 -6.14
C VAL A 94 7.96 -8.88 -6.10
N TYR A 95 7.41 -10.09 -6.13
CA TYR A 95 8.15 -11.34 -6.12
C TYR A 95 7.93 -12.09 -7.41
N ALA A 96 8.99 -12.64 -7.98
CA ALA A 96 8.88 -13.65 -9.02
C ALA A 96 8.92 -15.04 -8.39
N GLY A 97 8.24 -15.99 -9.01
CA GLY A 97 8.25 -17.37 -8.56
C GLY A 97 7.44 -18.31 -9.43
N ALA A 98 7.39 -19.57 -8.99
CA ALA A 98 6.71 -20.65 -9.69
C ALA A 98 5.61 -21.26 -8.82
N PHE A 99 4.49 -21.60 -9.45
CA PHE A 99 3.39 -22.30 -8.82
C PHE A 99 3.53 -23.82 -9.00
N ASP A 100 3.72 -24.53 -7.89
CA ASP A 100 3.67 -25.99 -7.80
C ASP A 100 2.25 -26.42 -7.50
N ARG A 101 1.56 -26.81 -8.57
CA ARG A 101 0.15 -27.23 -8.56
C ARG A 101 -0.10 -28.50 -7.76
N GLU A 102 0.85 -29.45 -7.73
CA GLU A 102 0.67 -30.72 -7.03
C GLU A 102 0.64 -30.49 -5.51
N ASN A 103 1.51 -29.61 -5.02
CA ASN A 103 1.63 -29.31 -3.60
C ASN A 103 0.84 -28.07 -3.14
N LEU A 104 0.24 -27.33 -4.08
CA LEU A 104 -0.42 -26.05 -3.85
C LEU A 104 0.50 -25.04 -3.14
N VAL A 105 1.72 -24.90 -3.66
CA VAL A 105 2.72 -23.97 -3.15
C VAL A 105 3.21 -23.05 -4.25
N PHE A 106 3.17 -21.75 -4.01
CA PHE A 106 3.92 -20.77 -4.77
C PHE A 106 5.29 -20.58 -4.13
N ARG A 107 6.37 -20.88 -4.85
CA ARG A 107 7.74 -20.70 -4.36
C ARG A 107 8.31 -19.43 -4.97
N VAL A 108 8.53 -18.42 -4.13
CA VAL A 108 9.30 -17.23 -4.48
C VAL A 108 10.75 -17.64 -4.67
N ASP A 109 11.31 -17.31 -5.82
CA ASP A 109 12.73 -17.47 -6.09
C ASP A 109 13.47 -16.13 -6.09
N ARG A 110 12.75 -15.01 -6.21
CA ARG A 110 13.34 -13.68 -6.40
C ARG A 110 12.46 -12.55 -5.91
N THR A 111 13.10 -11.55 -5.31
CA THR A 111 12.52 -10.23 -5.05
C THR A 111 12.83 -9.31 -6.23
N LEU A 112 11.79 -8.83 -6.93
CA LEU A 112 11.90 -7.87 -8.03
C LEU A 112 11.83 -6.41 -7.55
N VAL A 113 10.98 -6.15 -6.57
CA VAL A 113 10.72 -4.82 -6.00
C VAL A 113 10.60 -4.93 -4.49
N GLY A 114 11.08 -3.93 -3.77
CA GLY A 114 11.07 -3.84 -2.31
C GLY A 114 12.46 -3.69 -1.68
N GLU A 115 13.52 -3.89 -2.47
CA GLU A 115 14.92 -3.82 -2.04
C GLU A 115 15.76 -2.98 -3.02
N GLY A 116 16.94 -2.53 -2.55
CA GLY A 116 17.90 -1.80 -3.37
C GLY A 116 17.34 -0.49 -3.94
N GLU A 117 17.53 -0.27 -5.25
CA GLU A 117 17.05 0.92 -5.96
C GLU A 117 15.51 0.99 -6.03
N LEU A 118 14.82 -0.16 -5.93
CA LEU A 118 13.36 -0.26 -5.99
C LEU A 118 12.73 -0.47 -4.60
N ALA A 119 13.34 0.11 -3.56
CA ALA A 119 12.85 0.03 -2.19
C ALA A 119 11.97 1.23 -1.81
N ALA A 120 11.10 1.03 -0.80
CA ALA A 120 10.34 2.09 -0.14
C ALA A 120 9.51 3.01 -1.06
N GLY A 121 9.07 2.47 -2.19
CA GLY A 121 8.30 3.19 -3.20
C GLY A 121 7.09 2.40 -3.69
N VAL A 122 6.55 2.83 -4.82
CA VAL A 122 5.32 2.28 -5.41
C VAL A 122 5.57 1.91 -6.87
N VAL A 123 5.09 0.73 -7.24
CA VAL A 123 4.98 0.31 -8.64
C VAL A 123 3.66 0.83 -9.18
N GLU A 124 3.74 1.80 -10.08
CA GLU A 124 2.58 2.40 -10.74
C GLU A 124 2.06 1.52 -11.88
N ALA A 125 2.99 0.88 -12.58
CA ALA A 125 2.70 -0.04 -13.65
C ALA A 125 3.85 -1.04 -13.79
N ALA A 126 3.53 -2.26 -14.21
CA ALA A 126 4.48 -3.32 -14.47
C ALA A 126 3.96 -4.15 -15.63
N GLU A 127 4.71 -4.29 -16.71
CA GLU A 127 4.28 -5.05 -17.89
C GLU A 127 5.44 -5.92 -18.38
N ALA A 128 5.15 -7.19 -18.60
CA ALA A 128 6.15 -8.15 -19.06
C ALA A 128 5.99 -8.41 -20.56
N ASP A 129 7.12 -8.53 -21.26
CA ASP A 129 7.16 -9.03 -22.63
C ASP A 129 7.67 -10.48 -22.61
N PRO A 130 6.78 -11.47 -22.84
CA PRO A 130 7.16 -12.87 -22.82
C PRO A 130 8.08 -13.26 -23.99
N LEU A 131 8.10 -12.51 -25.09
CA LEU A 131 8.94 -12.82 -26.25
C LEU A 131 10.41 -12.48 -25.99
N SER A 132 10.67 -11.32 -25.39
CA SER A 132 12.02 -10.90 -25.02
C SER A 132 12.43 -11.36 -23.62
N ASN A 133 11.50 -11.91 -22.84
CA ASN A 133 11.72 -12.32 -21.46
C ASN A 133 12.18 -11.14 -20.57
N THR A 134 11.64 -9.96 -20.85
CA THR A 134 11.91 -8.71 -20.12
C THR A 134 10.65 -8.15 -19.50
N ALA A 135 10.79 -7.14 -18.64
CA ALA A 135 9.64 -6.39 -18.16
C ALA A 135 9.97 -4.91 -18.00
N ALA A 136 8.99 -4.05 -18.28
CA ALA A 136 9.03 -2.64 -17.99
C ALA A 136 8.27 -2.35 -16.69
N LEU A 137 8.84 -1.51 -15.83
CA LEU A 137 8.26 -1.09 -14.56
C LEU A 137 8.25 0.44 -14.51
N ALA A 138 7.14 1.04 -14.09
CA ALA A 138 7.08 2.43 -13.65
C ALA A 138 7.12 2.44 -12.12
N PHE A 139 8.14 3.07 -11.55
CA PHE A 139 8.37 3.08 -10.11
C PHE A 139 8.68 4.48 -9.59
N SER A 140 8.03 4.87 -8.51
CA SER A 140 8.21 6.15 -7.83
C SER A 140 8.53 5.92 -6.34
N THR A 141 9.05 6.96 -5.68
CA THR A 141 9.18 6.99 -4.22
C THR A 141 8.62 8.29 -3.68
N ALA A 142 8.62 8.49 -2.36
CA ALA A 142 8.24 9.79 -1.79
C ALA A 142 9.14 10.95 -2.25
N THR A 143 10.34 10.69 -2.80
CA THR A 143 11.32 11.70 -3.21
C THR A 143 11.73 11.62 -4.67
N SER A 144 11.17 10.68 -5.43
CA SER A 144 11.48 10.48 -6.84
C SER A 144 10.20 10.37 -7.66
N PRO A 145 9.99 11.25 -8.65
CA PRO A 145 9.00 11.02 -9.70
C PRO A 145 9.16 9.64 -10.34
N ALA A 146 8.06 9.12 -10.90
CA ALA A 146 8.08 7.84 -11.59
C ALA A 146 9.22 7.75 -12.61
N GLN A 147 10.01 6.69 -12.50
CA GLN A 147 11.02 6.30 -13.46
C GLN A 147 10.58 5.04 -14.17
N ILE A 148 10.98 4.92 -15.43
CA ILE A 148 10.85 3.68 -16.19
C ILE A 148 12.11 2.87 -15.98
N TYR A 149 11.93 1.61 -15.58
CA TYR A 149 12.96 0.60 -15.47
C TYR A 149 12.66 -0.53 -16.44
N VAL A 150 13.72 -1.16 -16.95
CA VAL A 150 13.65 -2.43 -17.66
C VAL A 150 14.36 -3.48 -16.81
N LEU A 151 13.65 -4.56 -16.52
CA LEU A 151 14.18 -5.78 -15.93
C LEU A 151 14.54 -6.74 -17.07
N GLY A 152 15.82 -7.07 -17.19
CA GLY A 152 16.35 -8.00 -18.18
C GLY A 152 16.07 -9.47 -17.82
N ALA A 153 16.22 -10.34 -18.82
CA ALA A 153 16.10 -11.79 -18.66
C ALA A 153 17.20 -12.39 -17.76
N ASP A 154 18.33 -11.71 -17.67
CA ASP A 154 19.47 -11.98 -16.79
C ASP A 154 19.35 -11.26 -15.43
N ASP A 155 18.20 -10.62 -15.21
CA ASP A 155 17.85 -9.89 -14.02
C ASP A 155 18.68 -8.64 -13.75
N SER A 156 19.30 -8.12 -14.80
CA SER A 156 19.76 -6.74 -14.82
C SER A 156 18.57 -5.79 -14.62
N LEU A 157 18.80 -4.74 -13.85
CA LEU A 157 17.86 -3.64 -13.70
C LEU A 157 18.47 -2.39 -14.34
N GLU A 158 17.84 -1.90 -15.39
CA GLU A 158 18.30 -0.70 -16.09
C GLU A 158 17.25 0.40 -16.01
N ARG A 159 17.63 1.54 -15.43
CA ARG A 159 16.82 2.74 -15.43
C ARG A 159 16.88 3.42 -16.81
N GLN A 160 15.71 3.58 -17.44
CA GLN A 160 15.59 4.14 -18.80
C GLN A 160 15.33 5.66 -18.81
N THR A 161 14.83 6.22 -17.71
CA THR A 161 14.50 7.64 -17.59
C THR A 161 15.30 8.33 -16.49
N ASN A 162 15.42 9.65 -16.56
CA ASN A 162 16.05 10.45 -15.49
C ASN A 162 15.16 11.63 -15.09
N GLU A 163 13.90 11.33 -14.77
CA GLU A 163 12.96 12.35 -14.31
C GLU A 163 13.35 12.86 -12.92
N ARG A 164 13.29 14.17 -12.73
CA ARG A 164 13.70 14.81 -11.47
C ARG A 164 12.90 16.08 -11.23
N ILE A 165 12.78 16.43 -9.95
CA ILE A 165 12.25 17.74 -9.56
C ILE A 165 13.29 18.80 -9.92
N LEU A 166 12.90 19.74 -10.78
CA LEU A 166 13.79 20.82 -11.18
C LEU A 166 13.89 21.87 -10.08
N GLY A 167 15.12 22.33 -9.81
CA GLY A 167 15.38 23.40 -8.85
C GLY A 167 15.40 22.99 -7.38
N ILE A 168 15.08 21.72 -7.05
CA ILE A 168 15.11 21.20 -5.69
C ILE A 168 16.03 19.97 -5.64
N PRO A 169 17.18 20.03 -4.96
CA PRO A 169 18.03 18.87 -4.73
C PRO A 169 17.28 17.74 -4.02
N GLN A 170 17.41 16.50 -4.50
CA GLN A 170 16.67 15.35 -3.98
C GLN A 170 16.92 15.09 -2.49
N HIS A 171 18.13 15.37 -1.98
CA HIS A 171 18.47 15.20 -0.56
C HIS A 171 17.70 16.15 0.37
N LEU A 172 17.06 17.20 -0.16
CA LEU A 172 16.19 18.08 0.62
C LEU A 172 14.75 17.56 0.74
N LEU A 173 14.40 16.53 -0.03
CA LEU A 173 13.08 15.91 0.00
C LEU A 173 13.00 14.87 1.12
N SER A 174 11.83 14.77 1.73
CA SER A 174 11.59 13.87 2.86
C SER A 174 11.18 12.49 2.37
N SER A 175 11.94 11.44 2.68
CA SER A 175 11.58 10.05 2.36
C SER A 175 10.42 9.52 3.21
N GLY A 176 10.18 10.14 4.37
CA GLY A 176 9.19 9.70 5.35
C GLY A 176 9.72 8.58 6.25
N GLU A 177 9.48 8.74 7.55
CA GLU A 177 9.78 7.73 8.57
C GLU A 177 8.55 6.83 8.77
N GLU A 178 8.74 5.51 8.81
CA GLU A 178 7.69 4.58 9.26
C GLU A 178 7.39 4.86 10.74
N ARG A 179 6.12 5.13 11.03
CA ARG A 179 5.66 5.54 12.36
C ARG A 179 4.30 4.95 12.68
N SER A 180 4.10 3.66 12.41
CA SER A 180 2.88 2.99 12.84
C SER A 180 2.68 3.12 14.35
N TYR A 181 1.42 3.19 14.76
CA TYR A 181 1.04 3.35 16.16
C TYR A 181 -0.14 2.45 16.51
N THR A 182 -0.34 2.25 17.80
CA THR A 182 -1.52 1.56 18.32
C THR A 182 -2.58 2.60 18.67
N SER A 183 -3.76 2.49 18.08
CA SER A 183 -4.88 3.38 18.34
C SER A 183 -5.54 3.08 19.69
N HIS A 184 -6.55 3.89 20.04
CA HIS A 184 -7.25 3.88 21.32
C HIS A 184 -7.86 2.52 21.72
N ASP A 185 -8.08 1.60 20.78
CA ASP A 185 -8.67 0.29 20.97
C ASP A 185 -7.73 -0.88 20.65
N GLY A 186 -6.42 -0.62 20.53
CA GLY A 186 -5.42 -1.65 20.25
C GLY A 186 -5.19 -1.93 18.77
N LEU A 187 -5.93 -1.27 17.86
CA LEU A 187 -5.72 -1.43 16.43
C LEU A 187 -4.39 -0.80 15.99
N ARG A 188 -3.55 -1.55 15.27
CA ARG A 188 -2.36 -0.98 14.61
C ARG A 188 -2.80 -0.13 13.42
N ILE A 189 -2.35 1.12 13.39
CA ILE A 189 -2.53 2.05 12.29
C ILE A 189 -1.18 2.30 11.63
N SER A 190 -1.09 2.06 10.33
CA SER A 190 0.09 2.41 9.54
C SER A 190 0.16 3.92 9.36
N ALA A 191 1.35 4.50 9.54
CA ALA A 191 1.54 5.92 9.30
C ALA A 191 2.98 6.24 8.89
N ARG A 192 3.14 7.39 8.24
CA ARG A 192 4.44 7.99 7.96
C ARG A 192 4.54 9.39 8.54
N LEU A 193 5.72 9.73 9.02
CA LEU A 193 6.09 11.08 9.43
C LEU A 193 7.14 11.64 8.47
N TYR A 194 6.80 12.70 7.76
CA TYR A 194 7.70 13.40 6.87
C TYR A 194 8.28 14.61 7.59
N MET A 195 9.59 14.58 7.85
CA MET A 195 10.33 15.66 8.48
C MET A 195 11.07 16.51 7.44
N PRO A 196 11.22 17.83 7.64
CA PRO A 196 12.13 18.65 6.87
C PRO A 196 13.56 18.10 6.91
N ALA A 197 14.27 18.16 5.79
CA ALA A 197 15.68 17.80 5.74
C ALA A 197 16.51 18.73 6.66
N PRO A 198 17.44 18.21 7.47
CA PRO A 198 18.30 19.02 8.33
C PRO A 198 19.05 20.14 7.60
N GLU A 199 19.43 19.91 6.34
CA GLU A 199 20.15 20.82 5.45
C GLU A 199 19.38 22.11 5.13
N LEU A 200 18.05 22.12 5.34
CA LEU A 200 17.23 23.32 5.20
C LEU A 200 17.45 24.32 6.36
N GLY A 201 18.14 23.92 7.43
CA GLY A 201 18.57 24.82 8.50
C GLY A 201 17.47 25.27 9.46
N PHE A 202 16.32 24.60 9.47
CA PHE A 202 15.25 24.88 10.41
C PHE A 202 15.62 24.48 11.85
N THR A 203 15.41 25.37 12.82
CA THR A 203 15.80 25.15 14.24
C THR A 203 14.60 25.05 15.17
N GLY A 204 14.62 24.10 16.11
CA GLY A 204 13.56 23.87 17.10
C GLY A 204 12.44 22.93 16.60
N ARG A 205 11.38 22.78 17.40
CA ARG A 205 10.23 21.91 17.12
C ARG A 205 9.48 22.33 15.85
N ARG A 206 9.06 21.37 15.03
CA ARG A 206 8.39 21.62 13.74
C ARG A 206 6.87 21.69 13.92
N PRO A 207 6.17 22.73 13.43
CA PRO A 207 4.71 22.68 13.36
C PRO A 207 4.28 21.49 12.50
N VAL A 208 3.16 20.85 12.87
CA VAL A 208 2.75 19.58 12.28
C VAL A 208 1.51 19.76 11.43
N ILE A 209 1.49 19.19 10.23
CA ILE A 209 0.30 19.07 9.40
C ILE A 209 -0.16 17.61 9.42
N PHE A 210 -1.39 17.37 9.88
CA PHE A 210 -2.07 16.09 9.71
C PHE A 210 -2.69 16.07 8.31
N TYR A 211 -2.06 15.34 7.39
CA TYR A 211 -2.59 15.12 6.06
C TYR A 211 -3.47 13.88 6.04
N ILE A 212 -4.74 14.06 5.68
CA ILE A 212 -5.75 13.00 5.64
C ILE A 212 -6.10 12.71 4.19
N HIS A 213 -5.88 11.48 3.76
CA HIS A 213 -6.15 11.07 2.38
C HIS A 213 -7.65 11.11 2.06
N GLY A 214 -7.97 11.25 0.76
CA GLY A 214 -9.33 11.17 0.26
C GLY A 214 -9.80 9.71 0.15
N GLY A 215 -11.12 9.50 0.10
CA GLY A 215 -11.73 8.16 0.16
C GLY A 215 -11.48 7.48 1.51
N PRO A 216 -12.52 7.18 2.30
CA PRO A 216 -12.31 6.47 3.57
C PRO A 216 -11.74 5.07 3.35
N GLN A 217 -11.93 4.53 2.15
CA GLN A 217 -11.45 3.23 1.67
C GLN A 217 -10.37 3.38 0.58
N SER A 218 -9.53 4.41 0.71
CA SER A 218 -8.30 4.57 -0.08
C SER A 218 -7.08 4.49 0.86
N GLN A 219 -5.91 4.86 0.36
CA GLN A 219 -4.66 4.78 1.12
C GLN A 219 -3.71 5.88 0.64
N GLU A 220 -2.88 6.38 1.56
CA GLU A 220 -1.70 7.18 1.24
C GLU A 220 -0.44 6.29 1.16
N ARG A 221 0.37 6.53 0.13
CA ARG A 221 1.53 5.71 -0.23
C ARG A 221 2.74 6.61 -0.51
N PRO A 222 4.00 6.14 -0.40
CA PRO A 222 5.18 6.92 -0.75
C PRO A 222 5.35 7.01 -2.27
N ASP A 223 4.36 7.57 -2.98
CA ASP A 223 4.32 7.75 -4.44
C ASP A 223 4.36 9.24 -4.81
N PHE A 224 5.42 9.70 -5.48
CA PHE A 224 5.52 11.08 -5.96
C PHE A 224 4.50 11.44 -7.05
N THR A 225 4.03 10.45 -7.81
CA THR A 225 3.10 10.61 -8.93
C THR A 225 1.71 11.02 -8.43
N TRP A 226 1.34 10.56 -7.23
CA TRP A 226 0.11 10.94 -6.59
C TRP A 226 0.13 12.38 -6.08
N PHE A 227 -1.00 13.08 -6.25
CA PHE A 227 -1.09 14.52 -6.03
C PHE A 227 -0.79 14.97 -4.58
N SER A 228 -0.92 14.06 -3.61
CA SER A 228 -0.64 14.31 -2.19
C SER A 228 0.85 14.53 -1.91
N MET A 229 1.73 13.77 -2.57
CA MET A 229 3.14 13.71 -2.21
C MET A 229 3.90 15.00 -2.58
N PRO A 230 3.70 15.63 -3.75
CA PRO A 230 4.26 16.95 -4.03
C PRO A 230 3.82 18.01 -3.01
N LEU A 231 2.60 17.90 -2.49
CA LEU A 231 2.08 18.79 -1.46
C LEU A 231 2.71 18.51 -0.09
N ILE A 232 2.91 17.25 0.28
CA ILE A 232 3.66 16.84 1.48
C ILE A 232 5.09 17.40 1.41
N GLN A 233 5.78 17.25 0.27
CA GLN A 233 7.11 17.80 0.07
C GLN A 233 7.13 19.32 0.14
N PHE A 234 6.11 20.00 -0.39
CA PHE A 234 6.00 21.44 -0.25
C PHE A 234 5.99 21.87 1.22
N PHE A 235 5.26 21.17 2.08
CA PHE A 235 5.24 21.48 3.52
C PHE A 235 6.59 21.20 4.20
N THR A 236 7.24 20.08 3.91
CA THR A 236 8.55 19.76 4.51
C THR A 236 9.63 20.74 4.08
N LEU A 237 9.64 21.15 2.81
CA LEU A 237 10.54 22.19 2.28
C LEU A 237 10.30 23.56 2.95
N ASN A 238 9.11 23.80 3.49
CA ASN A 238 8.74 25.01 4.23
C ASN A 238 8.82 24.84 5.76
N GLY A 239 9.43 23.75 6.24
CA GLY A 239 9.77 23.57 7.66
C GLY A 239 8.65 23.02 8.53
N PHE A 240 7.60 22.45 7.92
CA PHE A 240 6.56 21.69 8.61
C PHE A 240 6.92 20.21 8.66
N ALA A 241 6.57 19.55 9.77
CA ALA A 241 6.44 18.10 9.77
C ALA A 241 5.07 17.72 9.19
N VAL A 242 4.96 16.60 8.48
CA VAL A 242 3.69 16.13 7.94
C VAL A 242 3.42 14.71 8.41
N TRP A 243 2.31 14.55 9.13
CA TRP A 243 1.83 13.26 9.62
C TRP A 243 0.79 12.69 8.67
N VAL A 244 1.00 11.44 8.26
CA VAL A 244 0.26 10.80 7.18
C VAL A 244 -0.18 9.39 7.61
N PRO A 245 -1.34 9.25 8.28
CA PRO A 245 -1.86 7.96 8.70
C PRO A 245 -2.80 7.33 7.67
N ASN A 246 -2.77 6.00 7.58
CA ASN A 246 -3.77 5.18 6.93
C ASN A 246 -4.68 4.58 8.01
N VAL A 247 -5.62 5.37 8.52
CA VAL A 247 -6.52 5.03 9.64
C VAL A 247 -7.43 3.84 9.34
N ARG A 248 -8.19 3.33 10.32
CA ARG A 248 -9.14 2.25 10.06
C ARG A 248 -10.05 2.64 8.89
N GLY A 249 -10.34 1.67 8.03
CA GLY A 249 -11.06 1.93 6.78
C GLY A 249 -10.16 2.05 5.57
N SER A 250 -8.89 2.45 5.70
CA SER A 250 -7.98 2.54 4.55
C SER A 250 -7.82 1.18 3.85
N SER A 251 -7.62 1.20 2.53
CA SER A 251 -7.26 0.00 1.75
C SER A 251 -5.80 -0.41 1.99
N GLY A 252 -5.40 -1.60 1.54
CA GLY A 252 -4.01 -2.09 1.69
C GLY A 252 -3.76 -2.95 2.92
N TYR A 253 -4.78 -3.24 3.75
CA TYR A 253 -4.63 -3.92 5.04
C TYR A 253 -5.70 -4.99 5.29
N GLY A 254 -6.32 -5.51 4.22
CA GLY A 254 -7.38 -6.51 4.28
C GLY A 254 -8.79 -5.93 4.29
N ILE A 255 -9.75 -6.78 3.89
CA ILE A 255 -11.16 -6.39 3.76
C ILE A 255 -11.74 -6.00 5.12
N SER A 256 -11.40 -6.71 6.20
CA SER A 256 -11.91 -6.42 7.53
C SER A 256 -11.44 -5.06 8.02
N TYR A 257 -10.20 -4.66 7.75
CA TYR A 257 -9.67 -3.34 8.09
C TYR A 257 -10.38 -2.25 7.29
N MET A 258 -10.52 -2.44 5.98
CA MET A 258 -11.17 -1.49 5.06
C MET A 258 -12.67 -1.26 5.39
N LYS A 259 -13.36 -2.29 5.91
CA LYS A 259 -14.79 -2.19 6.26
C LYS A 259 -15.07 -1.57 7.63
N ARG A 260 -14.05 -1.20 8.41
CA ARG A 260 -14.24 -0.61 9.76
C ARG A 260 -14.96 0.73 9.75
N VAL A 261 -15.09 1.36 8.59
CA VAL A 261 -15.79 2.63 8.36
C VAL A 261 -17.17 2.43 7.72
N ASP A 262 -17.57 1.19 7.40
CA ASP A 262 -18.88 0.94 6.80
C ASP A 262 -19.98 1.40 7.76
N ARG A 263 -20.77 2.39 7.31
CA ARG A 263 -21.83 3.06 8.09
C ARG A 263 -21.35 3.81 9.34
N ASP A 264 -20.05 4.11 9.45
CA ASP A 264 -19.44 4.81 10.60
C ASP A 264 -18.40 5.87 10.18
N TRP A 265 -18.69 6.66 9.14
CA TRP A 265 -17.80 7.76 8.73
C TRP A 265 -17.74 8.86 9.79
N GLY A 266 -16.54 9.25 10.20
CA GLY A 266 -16.31 10.26 11.24
C GLY A 266 -16.52 9.74 12.67
N GLY A 267 -16.76 8.43 12.81
CA GLY A 267 -16.94 7.73 14.08
C GLY A 267 -15.61 7.30 14.67
N LEU A 268 -15.30 6.00 14.57
CA LEU A 268 -14.08 5.43 15.13
C LEU A 268 -12.80 5.84 14.37
N ASP A 269 -12.88 6.05 13.06
CA ASP A 269 -11.73 6.51 12.26
C ASP A 269 -11.24 7.90 12.67
N ARG A 270 -12.16 8.77 13.11
CA ARG A 270 -11.80 10.04 13.75
C ARG A 270 -10.97 9.84 15.01
N LEU A 271 -11.30 8.84 15.83
CA LEU A 271 -10.59 8.58 17.08
C LEU A 271 -9.17 8.04 16.84
N ASP A 272 -8.90 7.42 15.69
CA ASP A 272 -7.52 7.09 15.29
C ASP A 272 -6.67 8.35 15.16
N HIS A 273 -7.20 9.40 14.52
CA HIS A 273 -6.50 10.69 14.43
C HIS A 273 -6.27 11.34 15.81
N VAL A 274 -7.23 11.23 16.73
CA VAL A 274 -7.06 11.73 18.12
C VAL A 274 -5.97 10.94 18.84
N ALA A 275 -5.95 9.62 18.70
CA ALA A 275 -4.92 8.77 19.29
C ALA A 275 -3.52 9.09 18.71
N ALA A 276 -3.43 9.35 17.40
CA ALA A 276 -2.20 9.81 16.78
C ALA A 276 -1.74 11.16 17.35
N PHE A 277 -2.66 12.11 17.54
CA PHE A 277 -2.34 13.42 18.13
C PHE A 277 -1.71 13.26 19.51
N GLU A 278 -2.33 12.49 20.40
CA GLU A 278 -1.80 12.25 21.75
C GLU A 278 -0.44 11.54 21.75
N MET A 279 -0.26 10.55 20.87
CA MET A 279 1.04 9.87 20.70
C MET A 279 2.14 10.85 20.27
N LEU A 280 1.85 11.71 19.28
CA LEU A 280 2.83 12.66 18.73
C LEU A 280 3.23 13.77 19.72
N ARG A 281 2.44 14.02 20.78
CA ARG A 281 2.85 14.95 21.86
C ARG A 281 4.12 14.50 22.57
N GLY A 282 4.44 13.20 22.54
CA GLY A 282 5.68 12.64 23.08
C GLY A 282 6.89 12.74 22.15
N ASP A 283 6.74 13.21 20.90
CA ASP A 283 7.86 13.41 19.99
C ASP A 283 8.42 14.84 20.13
N ASP A 284 9.57 14.96 20.79
CA ASP A 284 10.23 16.25 21.08
C ASP A 284 10.68 17.02 19.82
N ARG A 285 10.56 16.43 18.62
CA ARG A 285 10.83 17.12 17.35
C ARG A 285 9.62 17.92 16.86
N LEU A 286 8.42 17.64 17.38
CA LEU A 286 7.15 18.13 16.85
C LEU A 286 6.54 19.19 17.75
N ASP A 287 6.11 20.31 17.20
CA ASP A 287 5.39 21.38 17.89
C ASP A 287 3.88 21.16 17.74
N MET A 288 3.31 20.44 18.70
CA MET A 288 1.88 20.07 18.68
C MET A 288 0.95 21.24 19.03
N ASP A 289 1.47 22.34 19.59
CA ASP A 289 0.67 23.56 19.83
C ASP A 289 0.42 24.32 18.52
N ARG A 290 1.21 24.04 17.48
CA ARG A 290 1.05 24.55 16.11
C ARG A 290 0.72 23.42 15.13
N ALA A 291 -0.19 22.54 15.54
CA ALA A 291 -0.73 21.50 14.68
C ALA A 291 -1.88 22.04 13.79
N GLY A 292 -1.84 21.70 12.51
CA GLY A 292 -2.92 21.91 11.54
C GLY A 292 -3.39 20.58 10.97
N VAL A 293 -4.59 20.57 10.38
CA VAL A 293 -5.16 19.41 9.69
C VAL A 293 -5.60 19.81 8.28
N MET A 294 -5.39 18.92 7.32
CA MET A 294 -5.84 19.12 5.95
C MET A 294 -6.14 17.80 5.24
N GLY A 295 -6.95 17.89 4.20
CA GLY A 295 -7.27 16.75 3.35
C GLY A 295 -8.21 17.15 2.23
N ARG A 296 -8.39 16.24 1.26
CA ARG A 296 -9.28 16.44 0.10
C ARG A 296 -10.33 15.33 0.06
N SER A 297 -11.52 15.63 -0.45
CA SER A 297 -12.64 14.67 -0.53
C SER A 297 -13.01 14.18 0.88
N TYR A 298 -13.00 12.86 1.15
CA TYR A 298 -13.18 12.34 2.51
C TYR A 298 -12.20 12.95 3.53
N GLY A 299 -10.95 13.16 3.14
CA GLY A 299 -9.98 13.84 4.00
C GLY A 299 -10.39 15.28 4.34
N GLY A 300 -11.12 15.96 3.45
CA GLY A 300 -11.72 17.26 3.73
C GLY A 300 -12.91 17.18 4.68
N TYR A 301 -13.75 16.15 4.54
CA TYR A 301 -14.80 15.85 5.53
C TYR A 301 -14.20 15.59 6.92
N MET A 302 -13.15 14.77 7.00
CA MET A 302 -12.48 14.47 8.27
C MET A 302 -11.74 15.70 8.83
N THR A 303 -11.14 16.52 7.96
CA THR A 303 -10.54 17.81 8.35
C THR A 303 -11.56 18.70 9.08
N LEU A 304 -12.74 18.88 8.51
CA LEU A 304 -13.82 19.67 9.15
C LEU A 304 -14.34 18.99 10.41
N THR A 305 -14.41 17.66 10.42
CA THR A 305 -14.86 16.89 11.59
C THR A 305 -13.90 17.04 12.77
N LEU A 306 -12.59 17.01 12.54
CA LEU A 306 -11.56 17.18 13.56
C LEU A 306 -11.44 18.64 14.02
N ALA A 307 -11.58 19.60 13.10
CA ALA A 307 -11.53 21.02 13.46
C ALA A 307 -12.79 21.47 14.23
N GLY A 308 -13.93 20.81 14.01
CA GLY A 308 -15.23 21.21 14.55
C GLY A 308 -15.73 20.43 15.77
N ARG A 309 -15.06 19.36 16.19
CA ARG A 309 -15.46 18.50 17.32
C ARG A 309 -14.27 18.17 18.20
#